data_AF-A0A540V0D6-F1
#
_entry.id   AF-A0A540V0D6-F1
#
_cell.length_a   1.000
_cell.length_b   1.000
_cell.length_c   1.000
_cell.angle_alpha   90.00
_cell.angle_beta   90.00
_cell.angle_gamma   90.00
#
_symmetry.space_group_name_H-M   'P 1'
#
loop_
_entity.id
_entity.type
_entity.pdbx_description
1 polymer ?
#
loop_
_entity_poly.entity_id
_entity_poly.type
_entity_poly.pdbx_seq_one_letter_code
_entity_poly.pdbx_strand_id
1 'polypeptide(L)'
;YGLAVAAVATGWSAYFQSLIEGFGIHLPKALSGSFSPADGTFINLPAIFIIVLLAAVLSMGIKESNRLNKAMVFIKIGIILLFLAVGVFYVKPENWQPFAPFGFKGILTGAALVIFAYLGFDSVSSAAEEVKNPQKNMPIGIIGTLVICTILYVAVSLVLTGIVPYTELNVGNPVAYA
;
A
#
# COMPACT_ATOMS: atom_id res chain seq x y z
N TYR A 1 0.34 5.70 15.65
CA TYR A 1 -0.69 5.54 14.59
C TYR A 1 -0.88 6.77 13.70
N GLY A 2 -0.79 8.03 14.18
CA GLY A 2 -1.01 9.22 13.33
C GLY A 2 -0.17 9.27 12.03
N LEU A 3 1.14 8.99 12.12
CA LEU A 3 2.01 8.85 10.94
C LEU A 3 1.51 7.78 9.97
N ALA A 4 1.05 6.64 10.49
CA ALA A 4 0.58 5.54 9.66
C ALA A 4 -0.72 5.87 8.91
N VAL A 5 -1.66 6.51 9.60
CA VAL A 5 -2.91 6.99 9.00
C VAL A 5 -2.63 8.01 7.90
N ALA A 6 -1.73 8.97 8.15
CA ALA A 6 -1.34 9.97 7.16
C ALA A 6 -0.66 9.34 5.92
N ALA A 7 0.24 8.37 6.12
CA ALA A 7 0.91 7.68 5.03
C ALA A 7 -0.07 6.84 4.17
N VAL A 8 -0.97 6.09 4.81
CA VAL A 8 -2.00 5.31 4.10
C VAL A 8 -2.96 6.23 3.34
N ALA A 9 -3.40 7.33 3.94
CA ALA A 9 -4.27 8.31 3.29
C ALA A 9 -3.56 9.00 2.11
N THR A 10 -2.27 9.28 2.22
CA THR A 10 -1.45 9.84 1.13
C THR A 10 -1.35 8.85 -0.03
N GLY A 11 -1.08 7.58 0.24
CA GLY A 11 -1.09 6.52 -0.78
C GLY A 11 -2.46 6.38 -1.45
N TRP A 12 -3.53 6.33 -0.66
CA TRP A 12 -4.90 6.29 -1.18
C TRP A 12 -5.21 7.50 -2.09
N SER A 13 -4.79 8.69 -1.68
CA SER A 13 -4.97 9.92 -2.46
C SER A 13 -4.32 9.83 -3.84
N ALA A 14 -3.12 9.26 -3.95
CA ALA A 14 -2.44 9.10 -5.24
C ALA A 14 -3.22 8.19 -6.22
N TYR A 15 -3.70 7.04 -5.73
CA TYR A 15 -4.55 6.15 -6.55
C TYR A 15 -5.91 6.78 -6.88
N PHE A 16 -6.53 7.48 -5.93
CA PHE A 16 -7.80 8.18 -6.16
C PHE A 16 -7.66 9.26 -7.23
N GLN A 17 -6.59 10.04 -7.18
CA GLN A 17 -6.32 11.07 -8.17
C GLN A 17 -6.08 10.50 -9.57
N SER A 18 -5.35 9.40 -9.66
CA SER A 18 -5.16 8.69 -10.94
C SER A 18 -6.48 8.15 -11.51
N LEU A 19 -7.38 7.71 -10.64
CA LEU A 19 -8.70 7.24 -11.04
C LEU A 19 -9.58 8.37 -11.60
N ILE A 20 -9.66 9.51 -10.91
CA ILE A 20 -10.49 10.65 -11.35
C ILE A 20 -9.91 11.34 -12.59
N GLU A 21 -8.59 11.30 -12.76
CA GLU A 21 -7.92 11.75 -13.98
C GLU A 21 -8.35 10.92 -15.19
N GLY A 22 -8.58 9.62 -15.02
CA GLY A 22 -9.18 8.76 -16.05
C GLY A 22 -10.60 9.20 -16.48
N PHE A 23 -11.29 10.00 -15.68
CA PHE A 23 -12.58 10.63 -16.02
C PHE A 23 -12.43 12.08 -16.51
N GLY A 24 -11.20 12.55 -16.74
CA GLY A 24 -10.91 13.93 -17.16
C GLY A 24 -10.99 14.97 -16.04
N ILE A 25 -11.05 14.54 -14.78
CA ILE A 25 -11.11 15.44 -13.62
C ILE A 25 -9.70 15.60 -13.06
N HIS A 26 -9.15 16.81 -13.18
CA HIS A 26 -7.83 17.14 -12.63
C HIS A 26 -7.95 18.02 -11.39
N LEU A 27 -7.33 17.62 -10.28
CA LEU A 27 -7.20 18.48 -9.12
C LEU A 27 -6.10 19.53 -9.36
N PRO A 28 -6.28 20.77 -8.86
CA PRO A 28 -5.19 21.75 -8.84
C PRO A 28 -3.96 21.21 -8.11
N LYS A 29 -2.76 21.40 -8.69
CA LYS A 29 -1.50 20.88 -8.14
C LYS A 29 -1.24 21.29 -6.69
N ALA A 30 -1.68 22.49 -6.31
CA ALA A 30 -1.56 22.98 -4.94
C ALA A 30 -2.29 22.08 -3.90
N LEU A 31 -3.34 21.37 -4.32
CA LEU A 31 -4.25 20.56 -3.50
C LEU A 31 -4.07 19.04 -3.66
N SER A 32 -3.14 18.61 -4.52
CA SER A 32 -3.00 17.23 -4.97
C SER A 32 -1.95 16.41 -4.21
N GLY A 33 -1.17 17.03 -3.33
CA GLY A 33 0.00 16.37 -2.74
C GLY A 33 0.44 16.94 -1.41
N SER A 34 1.31 16.20 -0.73
CA SER A 34 1.94 16.62 0.53
C SER A 34 2.70 17.93 0.35
N PHE A 35 2.93 18.65 1.46
CA PHE A 35 3.62 19.94 1.43
C PHE A 35 5.03 19.82 0.81
N SER A 36 5.18 20.33 -0.41
CA SER A 36 6.44 20.47 -1.13
C SER A 36 6.35 21.72 -2.02
N PRO A 37 6.77 22.90 -1.50
CA PRO A 37 6.74 24.14 -2.27
C PRO A 37 7.58 24.08 -3.55
N ALA A 38 8.65 23.28 -3.55
CA ALA A 38 9.48 23.05 -4.73
C ALA A 38 8.71 22.35 -5.87
N ASP A 39 7.77 21.46 -5.52
CA ASP A 39 6.94 20.74 -6.48
C ASP A 39 5.60 21.46 -6.74
N GLY A 40 5.32 22.58 -6.06
CA GLY A 40 4.08 23.33 -6.17
C GLY A 40 2.88 22.69 -5.47
N THR A 41 3.12 21.74 -4.56
CA THR A 41 2.10 21.08 -3.73
C THR A 41 2.11 21.68 -2.32
N PHE A 42 0.94 21.98 -1.76
CA PHE A 42 0.84 22.61 -0.43
C PHE A 42 0.05 21.73 0.54
N ILE A 43 -1.06 21.15 0.09
CA ILE A 43 -1.94 20.36 0.93
C ILE A 43 -2.51 19.19 0.14
N ASN A 44 -2.63 18.02 0.77
CA ASN A 44 -3.21 16.83 0.16
C ASN A 44 -4.70 16.76 0.51
N LEU A 45 -5.53 17.46 -0.27
CA LEU A 45 -6.95 17.58 0.03
C LEU A 45 -7.69 16.22 0.02
N PRO A 46 -7.46 15.30 -0.95
CA PRO A 46 -8.13 14.00 -0.93
C PRO A 46 -7.69 13.13 0.26
N ALA A 47 -6.42 13.22 0.69
CA ALA A 47 -5.96 12.51 1.89
C ALA A 47 -6.64 13.03 3.17
N ILE A 48 -6.81 14.34 3.31
CA ILE A 48 -7.52 14.92 4.45
C ILE A 48 -8.99 14.50 4.42
N PHE A 49 -9.61 14.56 3.24
CA PHE A 49 -11.00 14.18 3.05
C PHE A 49 -11.26 12.72 3.48
N ILE A 50 -10.43 11.77 3.02
CA ILE A 50 -10.62 10.35 3.39
C ILE A 50 -10.40 10.11 4.89
N ILE A 51 -9.46 10.82 5.53
CA ILE A 51 -9.25 10.72 6.99
C ILE A 51 -10.50 11.21 7.74
N VAL A 52 -11.03 12.39 7.39
CA VAL A 52 -12.21 12.96 8.05
C VAL A 52 -13.44 12.08 7.81
N LEU A 53 -13.61 11.57 6.58
CA LEU A 53 -14.69 10.67 6.23
C LEU A 53 -14.64 9.38 7.06
N LEU A 54 -13.49 8.72 7.13
CA LEU A 54 -13.32 7.50 7.92
C LEU A 54 -13.48 7.78 9.42
N ALA A 55 -12.99 8.92 9.92
CA ALA A 55 -13.20 9.32 11.31
C ALA A 55 -14.69 9.52 11.63
N ALA A 56 -15.46 10.14 10.73
CA ALA A 56 -16.90 10.30 10.88
C ALA A 56 -17.63 8.95 10.87
N VAL A 57 -17.27 8.06 9.94
CA VAL A 57 -17.80 6.68 9.85
C VAL A 57 -17.54 5.89 11.12
N LEU A 58 -16.31 5.95 11.65
CA LEU A 58 -15.96 5.28 12.90
C LEU A 58 -16.70 5.88 14.10
N SER A 59 -16.89 7.21 14.13
CA SER A 59 -17.63 7.90 15.18
C SER A 59 -19.13 7.57 15.20
N MET A 60 -19.69 7.16 14.06
CA MET A 60 -21.07 6.67 13.95
C MET A 60 -21.26 5.25 14.48
N GLY A 61 -20.19 4.54 14.84
CA GLY A 61 -20.28 3.22 15.48
C GLY A 61 -20.81 2.10 14.57
N ILE A 62 -20.53 2.18 13.26
CA ILE A 62 -20.94 1.14 12.31
C ILE A 62 -20.29 -0.19 12.72
N LYS A 63 -21.12 -1.19 13.04
CA LYS A 63 -20.63 -2.55 13.27
C LYS A 63 -20.21 -3.16 11.94
N GLU A 64 -18.90 -3.29 11.77
CA GLU A 64 -18.28 -4.01 10.66
C GLU A 64 -18.80 -5.46 10.57
N SER A 65 -19.16 -5.89 9.36
CA SER A 65 -19.56 -7.28 9.13
C SER A 65 -18.34 -8.11 8.80
N ASN A 66 -18.14 -9.22 9.52
CA ASN A 66 -17.08 -10.19 9.20
C ASN A 66 -17.16 -10.72 7.75
N ARG A 67 -18.34 -10.68 7.10
CA ARG A 67 -18.47 -11.02 5.67
C ARG A 67 -17.87 -9.94 4.76
N LEU A 68 -18.11 -8.67 5.07
CA LEU A 68 -17.57 -7.54 4.30
C LEU A 68 -16.05 -7.47 4.43
N ASN A 69 -15.52 -7.63 5.65
CA ASN A 69 -14.08 -7.65 5.87
C ASN A 69 -13.39 -8.80 5.09
N LYS A 70 -13.97 -10.01 5.10
CA LYS A 70 -13.47 -11.13 4.28
C LYS A 70 -13.48 -10.80 2.79
N ALA A 71 -14.59 -10.25 2.28
CA ALA A 71 -14.70 -9.87 0.87
C ALA A 71 -13.61 -8.86 0.48
N MET A 72 -13.38 -7.84 1.32
CA MET A 72 -12.33 -6.83 1.12
C MET A 72 -10.93 -7.46 1.04
N VAL A 73 -10.61 -8.41 1.92
CA VAL A 73 -9.32 -9.13 1.88
C VAL A 73 -9.16 -9.90 0.57
N PHE A 74 -10.19 -10.64 0.14
CA PHE A 74 -10.14 -11.37 -1.12
C PHE A 74 -9.97 -10.45 -2.33
N ILE A 75 -10.65 -9.30 -2.35
CA ILE A 75 -10.49 -8.30 -3.41
C ILE A 75 -9.04 -7.78 -3.45
N LYS A 76 -8.47 -7.40 -2.29
CA LYS A 76 -7.08 -6.92 -2.20
C LYS A 76 -6.09 -7.95 -2.72
N ILE A 77 -6.20 -9.20 -2.28
CA ILE A 77 -5.33 -10.29 -2.75
C ILE A 77 -5.56 -10.53 -4.25
N GLY A 78 -6.81 -10.52 -4.72
CA GLY A 78 -7.15 -10.71 -6.12
C GLY A 78 -6.50 -9.66 -7.03
N ILE A 79 -6.51 -8.39 -6.65
CA ILE A 79 -5.86 -7.31 -7.40
C ILE A 79 -4.34 -7.53 -7.45
N ILE A 80 -3.71 -7.90 -6.33
CA ILE A 80 -2.27 -8.19 -6.29
C ILE A 80 -1.93 -9.37 -7.19
N LEU A 81 -2.68 -10.47 -7.11
CA LEU A 81 -2.45 -11.65 -7.93
C LEU A 81 -2.68 -11.35 -9.42
N LEU A 82 -3.67 -10.53 -9.75
CA LEU A 82 -3.91 -10.07 -11.12
C LEU A 82 -2.71 -9.25 -11.65
N PHE A 83 -2.21 -8.30 -10.85
CA PHE A 83 -1.00 -7.54 -11.20
C PHE A 83 0.19 -8.46 -11.45
N LEU A 84 0.43 -9.44 -10.57
CA LEU A 84 1.52 -10.40 -10.75
C LEU A 84 1.34 -11.27 -12.00
N ALA A 85 0.12 -11.77 -12.22
CA ALA A 85 -0.19 -12.67 -13.33
C ALA A 85 -0.07 -11.97 -14.68
N VAL A 86 -0.48 -10.70 -14.79
CA VAL A 86 -0.35 -9.92 -16.03
C VAL A 86 1.06 -9.35 -16.16
N GLY A 87 1.57 -8.75 -15.08
CA GLY A 87 2.83 -8.03 -15.07
C GLY A 87 4.05 -8.89 -15.39
N VAL A 88 4.05 -10.18 -15.02
CA VAL A 88 5.16 -11.10 -15.33
C VAL A 88 5.44 -11.20 -16.84
N PHE A 89 4.44 -11.03 -17.69
CA PHE A 89 4.60 -11.06 -19.15
C PHE A 89 5.27 -9.80 -19.73
N TYR A 90 5.34 -8.72 -18.94
CA TYR A 90 5.93 -7.44 -19.34
C TYR A 90 7.28 -7.18 -18.67
N VAL A 91 7.79 -8.14 -17.87
CA VAL A 91 9.09 -8.04 -17.20
C VAL A 91 10.22 -8.07 -18.24
N LYS A 92 11.07 -7.05 -18.19
CA LYS A 92 12.30 -6.91 -18.98
C LYS A 92 13.49 -7.06 -18.04
N PRO A 93 14.25 -8.17 -18.08
CA PRO A 93 15.40 -8.40 -17.19
C PRO A 93 16.46 -7.30 -17.23
N GLU A 94 16.51 -6.51 -18.30
CA GLU A 94 17.38 -5.34 -18.45
C GLU A 94 17.12 -4.29 -17.37
N ASN A 95 15.88 -4.16 -16.89
CA ASN A 95 15.51 -3.22 -15.83
C ASN A 95 16.10 -3.59 -14.46
N TRP A 96 16.54 -4.85 -14.28
CA TRP A 96 17.24 -5.28 -13.07
C TRP A 96 18.75 -5.00 -13.12
N GLN A 97 19.26 -4.36 -14.17
CA GLN A 97 20.68 -4.00 -14.29
C GLN A 97 20.88 -2.48 -14.23
N PRO A 98 21.71 -1.97 -13.29
CA PRO A 98 22.36 -2.70 -12.19
C PRO A 98 21.38 -3.08 -11.08
N PHE A 99 21.53 -4.26 -10.46
CA PHE A 99 20.60 -4.74 -9.42
C PHE A 99 20.68 -3.93 -8.11
N ALA A 100 21.88 -3.48 -7.76
CA ALA A 100 22.13 -2.72 -6.53
C ALA A 100 22.89 -1.42 -6.85
N PRO A 101 22.24 -0.43 -7.51
CA PRO A 101 22.90 0.82 -7.92
C PRO A 101 23.44 1.62 -6.73
N PHE A 102 22.77 1.52 -5.58
CA PHE A 102 23.14 2.20 -4.34
C PHE A 102 23.92 1.30 -3.36
N GLY A 103 24.34 0.11 -3.82
CA GLY A 103 25.04 -0.90 -3.01
C GLY A 103 24.26 -1.36 -1.79
N PHE A 104 24.97 -2.02 -0.86
CA PHE A 104 24.37 -2.59 0.36
C PHE A 104 23.77 -1.52 1.29
N LYS A 105 24.35 -0.32 1.33
CA LYS A 105 23.82 0.80 2.13
C LYS A 105 22.43 1.23 1.65
N GLY A 106 22.21 1.26 0.34
CA GLY A 106 20.89 1.54 -0.24
C GLY A 106 19.87 0.47 0.12
N ILE A 107 20.26 -0.81 0.08
CA ILE A 107 19.40 -1.94 0.48
C ILE A 107 18.96 -1.80 1.94
N LEU A 108 19.89 -1.52 2.87
CA LEU A 108 19.54 -1.33 4.28
C LEU A 108 18.62 -0.12 4.52
N THR A 109 18.88 0.98 3.82
CA THR A 109 18.03 2.19 3.92
C THR A 109 16.63 1.91 3.38
N GLY A 110 16.53 1.23 2.24
CA GLY A 110 15.25 0.78 1.67
C GLY A 110 14.51 -0.18 2.58
N ALA A 111 15.20 -1.16 3.17
CA ALA A 111 14.63 -2.09 4.14
C ALA A 111 14.00 -1.37 5.34
N ALA A 112 14.68 -0.34 5.86
CA ALA A 112 14.16 0.49 6.95
C ALA A 112 12.92 1.31 6.55
N LEU A 113 12.79 1.73 5.29
CA LEU A 113 11.60 2.43 4.79
C LEU A 113 10.42 1.47 4.59
N VAL A 114 10.66 0.31 3.97
CA VAL A 114 9.60 -0.66 3.63
C VAL A 114 9.11 -1.47 4.83
N ILE A 115 9.78 -1.42 5.98
CA ILE A 115 9.27 -2.02 7.22
C ILE A 115 7.88 -1.48 7.58
N PHE A 116 7.58 -0.25 7.15
CA PHE A 116 6.27 0.37 7.29
C PHE A 116 5.15 -0.46 6.62
N ALA A 117 5.45 -1.19 5.53
CA ALA A 117 4.48 -2.08 4.86
C ALA A 117 4.08 -3.30 5.71
N TYR A 118 4.83 -3.61 6.77
CA TYR A 118 4.50 -4.68 7.72
C TYR A 118 3.70 -4.18 8.93
N LEU A 119 3.41 -2.88 9.03
CA LEU A 119 2.56 -2.35 10.09
C LEU A 119 1.14 -2.91 9.97
N GLY A 120 0.60 -3.44 11.07
CA GLY A 120 -0.78 -3.92 11.15
C GLY A 120 -0.91 -5.38 11.58
N PHE A 121 0.18 -6.15 11.67
CA PHE A 121 0.11 -7.53 12.21
C PHE A 121 -0.38 -7.56 13.67
N ASP A 122 -0.13 -6.48 14.41
CA ASP A 122 -0.59 -6.24 15.77
C ASP A 122 -2.12 -6.13 15.86
N SER A 123 -2.80 -5.69 14.79
CA SER A 123 -4.27 -5.63 14.75
C SER A 123 -4.94 -7.01 14.85
N VAL A 124 -4.25 -8.07 14.44
CA VAL A 124 -4.74 -9.45 14.60
C VAL A 124 -4.90 -9.77 16.09
N SER A 125 -4.02 -9.23 16.94
CA SER A 125 -4.08 -9.43 18.40
C SER A 125 -5.33 -8.82 19.04
N SER A 126 -5.88 -7.75 18.45
CA SER A 126 -7.09 -7.10 18.94
C SER A 126 -8.35 -7.96 18.81
N ALA A 127 -8.34 -8.95 17.89
CA ALA A 127 -9.45 -9.88 17.71
C ALA A 127 -9.33 -11.15 18.57
N ALA A 128 -8.37 -11.21 19.52
CA ALA A 128 -8.11 -12.41 20.31
C ALA A 128 -9.34 -12.95 21.06
N GLU A 129 -10.24 -12.06 21.50
CA GLU A 129 -11.47 -12.41 22.23
C GLU A 129 -12.51 -13.14 21.36
N GLU A 130 -12.45 -12.97 20.03
CA GLU A 130 -13.36 -13.62 19.07
C GLU A 130 -12.79 -14.95 18.51
N VAL A 131 -11.53 -15.27 18.81
CA VAL A 131 -10.83 -16.42 18.25
C VAL A 131 -11.01 -17.65 19.13
N LYS A 132 -11.54 -18.72 18.53
CA LYS A 132 -11.57 -20.05 19.17
C LYS A 132 -10.14 -20.53 19.41
N ASN A 133 -9.81 -20.97 20.63
CA ASN A 133 -8.46 -21.43 21.02
C ASN A 133 -7.33 -20.43 20.64
N PRO A 134 -7.33 -19.23 21.25
CA PRO A 134 -6.44 -18.15 20.86
C PRO A 134 -4.96 -18.50 21.07
N GLN A 135 -4.63 -19.34 22.05
CA GLN A 135 -3.25 -19.76 22.34
C GLN A 135 -2.57 -20.44 21.15
N LYS A 136 -3.35 -21.15 20.33
CA LYS A 136 -2.86 -21.83 19.13
C LYS A 136 -3.14 -21.03 17.85
N ASN A 137 -4.34 -20.48 17.74
CA ASN A 137 -4.80 -19.88 16.49
C ASN A 137 -4.26 -18.46 16.26
N MET A 138 -4.00 -17.68 17.31
CA MET A 138 -3.44 -16.34 17.19
C MET A 138 -2.01 -16.34 16.65
N PRO A 139 -1.07 -17.14 17.19
CA PRO A 139 0.29 -17.21 16.63
C PRO A 139 0.30 -17.67 15.17
N ILE A 140 -0.51 -18.68 14.83
CA ILE A 140 -0.62 -19.18 13.45
C ILE A 140 -1.15 -18.09 12.51
N GLY A 141 -2.16 -17.32 12.95
CA GLY A 141 -2.71 -16.22 12.16
C GLY A 141 -1.70 -15.10 11.91
N ILE A 142 -0.95 -14.69 12.95
CA ILE A 142 0.06 -13.63 12.85
C ILE A 142 1.21 -14.08 11.92
N ILE A 143 1.83 -15.23 12.21
CA ILE A 143 2.97 -15.74 11.44
C ILE A 143 2.56 -16.06 10.00
N GLY A 144 1.40 -16.73 9.82
CA GLY A 144 0.87 -17.07 8.51
C GLY A 144 0.65 -15.83 7.64
N THR A 145 0.05 -14.77 8.20
CA THR A 145 -0.16 -13.51 7.49
C THR A 145 1.17 -12.85 7.13
N LEU A 146 2.13 -12.79 8.06
CA LEU A 146 3.45 -12.22 7.80
C LEU A 146 4.18 -12.94 6.66
N VAL A 147 4.19 -14.27 6.66
CA VAL A 147 4.83 -15.08 5.62
C VAL A 147 4.17 -14.84 4.26
N ILE A 148 2.84 -14.88 4.20
CA ILE A 148 2.09 -14.65 2.94
C ILE A 148 2.36 -13.23 2.41
N CYS A 149 2.26 -12.21 3.26
CA CYS A 149 2.55 -10.82 2.87
C CYS A 149 4.00 -10.66 2.40
N THR A 150 4.97 -11.30 3.06
CA THR A 150 6.39 -11.25 2.66
C THR A 150 6.57 -11.79 1.24
N ILE A 151 5.99 -12.95 0.94
CA ILE A 151 6.06 -13.56 -0.40
C ILE A 151 5.45 -12.63 -1.45
N LEU A 152 4.26 -12.09 -1.18
CA LEU A 152 3.59 -11.16 -2.09
C LEU A 152 4.38 -9.87 -2.30
N TYR A 153 4.96 -9.29 -1.25
CA TYR A 153 5.77 -8.07 -1.35
C TYR A 153 7.04 -8.28 -2.17
N VAL A 154 7.73 -9.41 -1.98
CA VAL A 154 8.90 -9.77 -2.80
C VAL A 154 8.49 -9.96 -4.26
N ALA A 155 7.40 -10.69 -4.53
CA ALA A 155 6.92 -10.92 -5.88
C ALA A 155 6.52 -9.61 -6.58
N VAL A 156 5.78 -8.73 -5.91
CA VAL A 156 5.39 -7.42 -6.44
C VAL A 156 6.61 -6.56 -6.72
N SER A 157 7.59 -6.54 -5.81
CA SER A 157 8.82 -5.76 -6.00
C SER A 157 9.62 -6.22 -7.22
N LEU A 158 9.75 -7.54 -7.42
CA LEU A 158 10.44 -8.10 -8.58
C LEU A 158 9.72 -7.78 -9.90
N VAL A 159 8.41 -7.98 -9.94
CA VAL A 159 7.59 -7.69 -11.14
C VAL A 159 7.60 -6.20 -11.44
N LEU A 160 7.36 -5.35 -10.45
CA LEU A 160 7.31 -3.90 -10.62
C LEU A 160 8.62 -3.32 -11.14
N THR A 161 9.75 -3.69 -10.52
CA THR A 161 11.09 -3.27 -10.99
C THR A 161 11.51 -3.93 -12.30
N GLY A 162 10.86 -5.04 -12.66
CA GLY A 162 11.06 -5.71 -13.94
C GLY A 162 10.30 -5.02 -15.09
N ILE A 163 9.14 -4.44 -14.83
CA ILE A 163 8.33 -3.73 -15.84
C ILE A 163 8.86 -2.31 -16.05
N VAL A 164 9.09 -1.58 -14.96
CA VAL A 164 9.47 -0.16 -14.98
C VAL A 164 10.87 0.02 -14.37
N PRO A 165 11.78 0.77 -15.03
CA PRO A 165 13.08 1.10 -14.46
C PRO A 165 12.96 1.75 -13.08
N TYR A 166 13.85 1.39 -12.14
CA TYR A 166 13.79 1.89 -10.75
C TYR A 166 13.84 3.42 -10.64
N THR A 167 14.40 4.10 -11.64
CA THR A 167 14.51 5.57 -11.71
C THR A 167 13.17 6.26 -11.93
N GLU A 168 12.17 5.56 -12.47
CA GLU A 168 10.84 6.10 -12.75
C GLU A 168 9.79 5.71 -11.69
N LEU A 169 10.15 4.85 -10.74
CA LEU A 169 9.23 4.36 -9.71
C LEU A 169 9.00 5.35 -8.55
N ASN A 170 9.58 6.55 -8.60
CA ASN A 170 9.35 7.59 -7.60
C ASN A 170 8.02 8.35 -7.85
N VAL A 171 6.92 7.59 -7.89
CA VAL A 171 5.56 8.06 -8.10
C VAL A 171 4.66 7.64 -6.93
N GLY A 172 3.54 8.32 -6.71
CA GLY A 172 2.64 8.02 -5.58
C GLY A 172 1.84 6.72 -5.73
N ASN A 173 1.75 6.18 -6.94
CA ASN A 173 0.89 5.07 -7.35
C ASN A 173 1.63 4.07 -8.26
N PRO A 174 2.78 3.51 -7.85
CA PRO A 174 3.70 2.81 -8.75
C PRO A 174 3.09 1.58 -9.43
N VAL A 175 2.18 0.86 -8.79
CA VAL A 175 1.50 -0.31 -9.38
C VAL A 175 0.49 0.10 -10.45
N ALA A 176 -0.10 1.29 -10.36
CA ALA A 176 -0.99 1.80 -11.40
C ALA A 176 -0.22 2.53 -12.53
N TYR A 177 1.03 2.93 -12.27
CA TYR A 177 1.92 3.53 -13.26
C TYR A 177 2.55 2.48 -14.18
N ALA A 178 2.87 1.30 -13.63
CA ALA A 178 3.43 0.15 -14.36
C ALA A 178 2.37 -0.58 -15.21
#